data_AF-A0A9D9GXP8-F1
#
_entry.id   AF-A0A9D9GXP8-F1
#
_cell.length_a   1.000
_cell.length_b   1.000
_cell.length_c   1.000
_cell.angle_alpha   90.00
_cell.angle_beta   90.00
_cell.angle_gamma   90.00
#
_symmetry.space_group_name_H-M   'P 1'
#
loop_
_entity.id
_entity.type
_entity.pdbx_description
1 polymer ?
#
loop_
_entity_poly.entity_id
_entity_poly.type
_entity_poly.pdbx_seq_one_letter_code
_entity_poly.pdbx_strand_id
1 'polypeptide(L)'
;IGVETRITRINGVDLIEVIDTERMKTLFDFTEGCVPDTDAMDINILFASAETVKTVPKISSIYYFNAGQHTEGDGDLYQNRSFWDTFVFPNGKDGNIDSIFCNINVPAYNQSSTYNIGDVATNEGEVYRAKEDSITGAWNAAKWDKISA
;
A
#
# COMPACT_ATOMS: atom_id res chain seq x y z
N ILE A 1 15.93 -21.70 -40.23
CA ILE A 1 15.71 -20.42 -39.52
C ILE A 1 14.20 -20.20 -39.50
N GLY A 2 13.57 -20.16 -38.33
CA GLY A 2 12.11 -20.06 -38.21
C GLY A 2 11.68 -18.60 -38.21
N VAL A 3 10.66 -18.25 -38.99
CA VAL A 3 10.01 -16.95 -38.89
C VAL A 3 9.11 -16.97 -37.67
N GLU A 4 9.35 -16.06 -36.74
CA GLU A 4 8.57 -15.89 -35.53
C GLU A 4 7.48 -14.83 -35.78
N THR A 5 6.21 -15.19 -35.60
CA THR A 5 5.05 -14.32 -35.86
C THR A 5 4.58 -13.57 -34.62
N ARG A 6 5.36 -13.59 -33.52
CA ARG A 6 4.95 -13.03 -32.23
C ARG A 6 5.13 -11.51 -32.24
N ILE A 7 4.11 -10.78 -31.79
CA ILE A 7 4.18 -9.33 -31.58
C ILE A 7 4.77 -9.09 -30.20
N THR A 8 6.00 -8.60 -30.14
CA THR A 8 6.73 -8.34 -28.88
C THR A 8 6.86 -6.85 -28.55
N ARG A 9 6.44 -5.96 -29.46
CA ARG A 9 6.49 -4.51 -29.29
C ARG A 9 5.40 -3.81 -30.11
N ILE A 10 4.72 -2.84 -29.52
CA ILE A 10 3.74 -1.97 -30.21
C ILE A 10 4.12 -0.52 -29.94
N ASN A 11 4.28 0.29 -31.00
CA ASN A 11 4.62 1.73 -30.90
C ASN A 11 5.83 2.04 -29.99
N GLY A 12 6.84 1.17 -29.97
CA GLY A 12 8.03 1.35 -29.12
C GLY A 12 7.88 0.88 -27.67
N VAL A 13 6.70 0.40 -27.26
CA VAL A 13 6.45 -0.16 -25.94
C VAL A 13 6.58 -1.68 -25.99
N ASP A 14 7.39 -2.22 -25.08
CA ASP A 14 7.64 -3.65 -24.93
C ASP A 14 6.40 -4.34 -24.35
N LEU A 15 5.99 -5.45 -24.98
CA LEU A 15 4.92 -6.30 -24.46
C LEU A 15 5.54 -7.34 -23.54
N ILE A 16 5.11 -7.32 -22.27
CA ILE A 16 5.45 -8.36 -21.30
C ILE A 16 4.30 -9.35 -21.29
N GLU A 17 4.56 -10.56 -21.78
CA GLU A 17 3.59 -11.66 -21.71
C GLU A 17 3.57 -12.23 -20.29
N VAL A 18 2.39 -12.23 -19.69
CA VAL A 18 2.17 -12.87 -18.39
C VAL A 18 1.64 -14.27 -18.66
N ILE A 19 2.47 -15.26 -18.37
CA ILE A 19 2.15 -16.69 -18.58
C ILE A 19 1.28 -17.20 -17.41
N ASP A 20 1.35 -16.53 -16.27
CA ASP A 20 0.64 -16.90 -15.05
C ASP A 20 -0.73 -16.21 -14.96
N THR A 21 -1.71 -16.83 -15.61
CA THR A 21 -3.09 -16.31 -15.68
C THR A 21 -3.80 -16.26 -14.33
N GLU A 22 -3.38 -17.05 -13.35
CA GLU A 22 -3.95 -17.05 -12.00
C GLU A 22 -3.57 -15.78 -11.22
N ARG A 23 -2.47 -15.14 -11.61
CA ARG A 23 -1.97 -13.90 -11.00
C ARG A 23 -2.37 -12.63 -11.76
N MET A 24 -3.06 -12.76 -12.89
CA MET A 24 -3.47 -11.63 -13.75
C MET A 24 -4.99 -11.45 -13.77
N LYS A 25 -5.57 -11.24 -12.59
CA LYS A 25 -7.00 -11.11 -12.35
C LYS A 25 -7.37 -9.71 -11.86
N THR A 26 -8.63 -9.29 -12.06
CA THR A 26 -9.11 -7.97 -11.61
C THR A 26 -9.29 -7.84 -10.10
N LEU A 27 -9.45 -8.95 -9.38
CA LEU A 27 -9.76 -8.97 -7.96
C LEU A 27 -9.12 -10.20 -7.27
N PHE A 28 -8.73 -10.02 -6.01
CA PHE A 28 -8.14 -11.07 -5.17
C PHE A 28 -8.74 -11.03 -3.77
N ASP A 29 -9.04 -12.22 -3.24
CA ASP A 29 -9.25 -12.46 -1.81
C ASP A 29 -7.88 -12.70 -1.16
N PHE A 30 -7.65 -12.08 0.00
CA PHE A 30 -6.41 -12.20 0.77
C PHE A 30 -6.57 -12.95 2.09
N THR A 31 -7.76 -13.48 2.37
CA THR A 31 -8.11 -14.15 3.63
C THR A 31 -7.26 -15.40 3.86
N GLU A 32 -7.08 -16.22 2.82
CA GLU A 32 -6.26 -17.43 2.84
C GLU A 32 -5.00 -17.30 1.94
N GLY A 33 -4.47 -16.09 1.80
CA GLY A 33 -3.39 -15.78 0.85
C GLY A 33 -3.91 -15.21 -0.46
N CYS A 34 -3.06 -15.05 -1.47
CA CYS A 34 -3.39 -14.33 -2.71
C CYS A 34 -4.17 -15.21 -3.70
N VAL A 35 -5.48 -15.35 -3.51
CA VAL A 35 -6.37 -16.19 -4.33
C VAL A 35 -7.31 -15.29 -5.15
N PRO A 36 -7.58 -15.59 -6.43
CA PRO A 36 -8.57 -14.84 -7.19
C PRO A 36 -9.94 -14.86 -6.53
N ASP A 37 -10.60 -13.71 -6.46
CA ASP A 37 -11.97 -13.61 -5.94
C ASP A 37 -12.96 -14.34 -6.88
N THR A 38 -14.09 -14.79 -6.34
CA THR A 38 -15.15 -15.43 -7.14
C THR A 38 -15.70 -14.55 -8.26
N ASP A 39 -15.67 -13.22 -8.07
CA ASP A 39 -16.12 -12.23 -9.06
C ASP A 39 -14.96 -11.70 -9.93
N ALA A 40 -13.77 -12.29 -9.82
CA ALA A 40 -12.61 -11.86 -10.57
C ALA A 40 -12.72 -12.18 -12.07
N MET A 41 -12.40 -11.20 -12.91
CA MET A 41 -12.34 -11.33 -14.37
C MET A 41 -10.88 -11.45 -14.83
N ASP A 42 -10.70 -12.06 -16.01
CA ASP A 42 -9.40 -12.12 -16.69
C ASP A 42 -8.98 -10.75 -17.22
N ILE A 43 -7.74 -10.35 -16.94
CA ILE A 43 -7.14 -9.16 -17.54
C ILE A 43 -6.38 -9.57 -18.80
N ASN A 44 -6.90 -9.19 -19.96
CA ASN A 44 -6.26 -9.49 -21.23
C ASN A 44 -5.04 -8.59 -21.51
N ILE A 45 -5.08 -7.33 -21.07
CA ILE A 45 -4.02 -6.34 -21.28
C ILE A 45 -3.96 -5.43 -20.05
N LEU A 46 -2.76 -5.22 -19.51
CA LEU A 46 -2.48 -4.26 -18.44
C LEU A 46 -1.48 -3.21 -18.94
N PHE A 47 -1.84 -1.94 -18.83
CA PHE A 47 -0.92 -0.83 -19.07
C PHE A 47 -0.36 -0.36 -17.72
N ALA A 48 0.95 -0.50 -17.52
CA ALA A 48 1.63 0.00 -16.33
C ALA A 48 2.78 0.92 -16.77
N SER A 49 2.68 2.22 -16.44
CA SER A 49 3.77 3.16 -16.67
C SER A 49 4.56 3.37 -15.38
N ALA A 50 5.82 2.95 -15.37
CA ALA A 50 6.75 3.27 -14.28
C ALA A 50 7.19 4.75 -14.30
N GLU A 51 6.79 5.52 -15.32
CA GLU A 51 7.18 6.92 -15.44
C GLU A 51 6.40 7.83 -14.50
N THR A 52 5.17 7.47 -14.16
CA THR A 52 4.27 8.28 -13.33
C THR A 52 4.47 8.07 -11.84
N VAL A 53 5.34 7.15 -11.40
CA VAL A 53 5.68 6.99 -9.99
C VAL A 53 7.15 7.29 -9.78
N LYS A 54 7.46 8.28 -8.93
CA LYS A 54 8.84 8.64 -8.57
C LYS A 54 9.03 8.53 -7.07
N THR A 55 9.88 7.60 -6.64
CA THR A 55 10.33 7.49 -5.26
C THR A 55 11.64 8.21 -5.10
N VAL A 56 11.69 9.22 -4.22
CA VAL A 56 12.89 10.04 -4.02
C VAL A 56 13.36 9.89 -2.57
N PRO A 57 14.64 9.55 -2.32
CA PRO A 57 15.20 9.55 -0.98
C PRO A 57 15.28 10.99 -0.49
N LYS A 58 14.48 11.31 0.53
CA LYS A 58 14.35 12.67 1.07
C LYS A 58 15.55 13.04 1.93
N ILE A 59 15.98 12.10 2.78
CA ILE A 59 17.15 12.20 3.64
C ILE A 59 17.67 10.77 3.85
N SER A 60 18.96 10.57 3.54
CA SER A 60 19.71 9.39 3.98
C SER A 60 20.87 9.88 4.82
N SER A 61 20.94 9.40 6.06
CA SER A 61 21.95 9.84 7.03
C SER A 61 22.45 8.65 7.83
N ILE A 62 23.76 8.62 8.03
CA ILE A 62 24.47 7.64 8.82
C ILE A 62 25.05 8.35 10.02
N TYR A 63 24.73 7.84 11.21
CA TYR A 63 25.32 8.30 12.46
C TYR A 63 26.09 7.15 13.10
N TYR A 64 27.27 7.48 13.62
CA TYR A 64 28.07 6.58 14.42
C TYR A 64 28.24 7.20 15.81
N PHE A 65 27.87 6.46 16.84
CA PHE A 65 28.04 6.88 18.22
C PHE A 65 28.97 5.90 18.90
N ASN A 66 30.04 6.42 19.50
CA ASN A 66 30.87 5.62 20.39
C ASN A 66 30.07 5.29 21.66
N ALA A 67 30.46 4.22 22.34
CA ALA A 67 29.90 3.84 23.64
C ALA A 67 29.73 5.06 24.58
N GLY A 68 28.54 5.20 25.17
CA GLY A 68 28.18 6.29 26.08
C GLY A 68 27.73 7.61 25.43
N GLN A 69 27.87 7.82 24.12
CA GLN A 69 27.54 9.11 23.47
C GLN A 69 26.09 9.25 23.00
N HIS A 70 25.30 8.17 22.98
CA HIS A 70 23.88 8.20 22.60
C HIS A 70 23.08 7.23 23.49
N THR A 71 22.16 7.78 24.29
CA THR A 71 21.33 7.04 25.28
C THR A 71 22.13 6.22 26.30
N GLU A 72 23.39 6.59 26.56
CA GLU A 72 24.25 6.00 27.61
C GLU A 72 24.46 4.47 27.48
N GLY A 73 24.33 3.92 26.27
CA GLY A 73 24.56 2.49 26.01
C GLY A 73 26.05 2.11 26.04
N ASP A 74 26.35 0.90 26.52
CA ASP A 74 27.71 0.38 26.75
C ASP A 74 28.41 -0.15 25.47
N GLY A 75 27.86 0.12 24.29
CA GLY A 75 28.39 -0.35 23.01
C GLY A 75 28.30 0.70 21.91
N ASP A 76 29.16 0.57 20.90
CA ASP A 76 29.13 1.42 19.71
C ASP A 76 27.83 1.19 18.92
N LEU A 77 27.19 2.28 18.51
CA LEU A 77 25.92 2.25 17.79
C LEU A 77 26.10 2.79 16.37
N TYR A 78 25.83 1.91 15.40
CA TYR A 78 25.63 2.29 14.01
C TYR A 78 24.13 2.51 13.75
N GLN A 79 23.76 3.72 13.34
CA GLN A 79 22.38 4.04 12.99
C GLN A 79 22.28 4.53 11.55
N ASN A 80 21.54 3.76 10.74
CA ASN A 80 21.11 4.18 9.40
C ASN A 80 19.66 4.65 9.46
N ARG A 81 19.41 5.88 9.00
CA ARG A 81 18.06 6.42 8.79
C ARG A 81 17.90 6.81 7.34
N SER A 82 16.91 6.22 6.67
CA SER A 82 16.52 6.59 5.30
C SER A 82 14.99 6.79 5.23
N PHE A 83 14.58 7.99 4.83
CA PHE A 83 13.18 8.34 4.56
C PHE A 83 12.96 8.52 3.06
N TRP A 84 11.84 8.00 2.58
CA TRP A 84 11.47 7.99 1.17
C TRP A 84 10.12 8.70 1.00
N ASP A 85 10.03 9.60 0.03
CA ASP A 85 8.75 10.14 -0.44
C ASP A 85 8.42 9.49 -1.79
N THR A 86 7.13 9.21 -2.02
CA THR A 86 6.61 8.66 -3.28
C THR A 86 5.68 9.68 -3.92
N PHE A 87 6.00 10.11 -5.13
CA PHE A 87 5.16 10.98 -5.95
C PHE A 87 4.46 10.16 -7.01
N VAL A 88 3.13 10.30 -7.11
CA VAL A 88 2.31 9.70 -8.17
C VAL A 88 1.80 10.84 -9.04
N PHE A 89 2.27 10.87 -10.28
CA PHE A 89 1.88 11.84 -11.29
C PHE A 89 0.61 11.37 -12.00
N PRO A 90 -0.24 12.32 -12.45
CA PRO A 90 -1.41 11.97 -13.22
C PRO A 90 -1.06 11.32 -14.56
N ASN A 91 -1.96 10.48 -15.07
CA ASN A 91 -1.80 9.82 -16.36
C ASN A 91 -1.83 10.86 -17.50
N GLY A 92 -1.27 10.49 -18.66
CA GLY A 92 -1.25 11.35 -19.85
C GLY A 92 -2.55 11.38 -20.68
N LYS A 93 -3.63 10.74 -20.20
CA LYS A 93 -4.89 10.57 -20.94
C LYS A 93 -5.95 11.57 -20.50
N ASP A 94 -6.20 11.65 -19.19
CA ASP A 94 -7.23 12.52 -18.61
C ASP A 94 -6.69 13.40 -17.47
N GLY A 95 -5.42 13.25 -17.10
CA GLY A 95 -4.80 14.03 -16.04
C GLY A 95 -5.26 13.60 -14.65
N ASN A 96 -5.79 12.38 -14.49
CA ASN A 96 -6.14 11.79 -13.19
C ASN A 96 -5.10 10.75 -12.73
N ILE A 97 -5.16 10.39 -11.45
CA ILE A 97 -4.42 9.24 -10.90
C ILE A 97 -5.34 8.02 -10.98
N ASP A 98 -4.90 6.97 -11.69
CA ASP A 98 -5.74 5.78 -11.95
C ASP A 98 -5.93 4.92 -10.70
N SER A 99 -4.87 4.70 -9.91
CA SER A 99 -4.95 3.98 -8.64
C SER A 99 -3.74 4.23 -7.73
N ILE A 100 -3.99 4.29 -6.42
CA ILE A 100 -2.97 4.23 -5.37
C ILE A 100 -3.40 3.15 -4.39
N PHE A 101 -2.59 2.11 -4.22
CA PHE A 101 -2.80 1.12 -3.18
C PHE A 101 -1.81 1.36 -2.04
N CYS A 102 -2.34 1.70 -0.87
CA CYS A 102 -1.56 1.75 0.36
C CYS A 102 -2.21 0.78 1.34
N ASN A 103 -1.48 -0.28 1.71
CA ASN A 103 -1.92 -1.14 2.81
C ASN A 103 -1.65 -0.40 4.12
N ILE A 104 -2.70 0.17 4.71
CA ILE A 104 -2.68 0.60 6.09
C ILE A 104 -3.33 -0.55 6.87
N ASN A 105 -2.53 -1.28 7.66
CA ASN A 105 -3.06 -2.28 8.56
C ASN A 105 -3.90 -1.57 9.64
N VAL A 106 -5.22 -1.52 9.44
CA VAL A 106 -6.17 -0.96 10.41
C VAL A 106 -6.75 -2.14 11.20
N PRO A 107 -6.49 -2.24 12.51
CA PRO A 107 -6.98 -3.35 13.32
C PRO A 107 -8.50 -3.33 13.43
N ALA A 108 -9.11 -4.51 13.56
CA ALA A 108 -10.52 -4.64 13.88
C ALA A 108 -10.86 -3.97 15.22
N TYR A 109 -12.06 -3.40 15.31
CA TYR A 109 -12.56 -2.82 16.55
C TYR A 109 -12.57 -3.87 17.67
N ASN A 110 -11.93 -3.55 18.78
CA ASN A 110 -11.84 -4.40 19.95
C ASN A 110 -12.49 -3.70 21.14
N GLN A 111 -13.54 -4.32 21.68
CA GLN A 111 -14.34 -3.77 22.78
C GLN A 111 -13.54 -3.56 24.07
N SER A 112 -12.43 -4.28 24.25
CA SER A 112 -11.53 -4.13 25.39
C SER A 112 -10.49 -3.02 25.21
N SER A 113 -10.40 -2.43 24.01
CA SER A 113 -9.49 -1.31 23.74
C SER A 113 -10.14 0.03 24.12
N THR A 114 -9.30 1.05 24.26
CA THR A 114 -9.71 2.44 24.40
C THR A 114 -9.20 3.20 23.18
N TYR A 115 -10.10 3.88 22.49
CA TYR A 115 -9.78 4.66 21.29
C TYR A 115 -9.94 6.14 21.59
N ASN A 116 -8.97 6.93 21.12
CA ASN A 116 -8.97 8.38 21.23
C ASN A 116 -9.28 9.03 19.89
N ILE A 117 -9.57 10.34 19.89
CA ILE A 117 -9.91 11.07 18.68
C ILE A 117 -8.82 10.89 17.61
N GLY A 118 -9.25 10.52 16.40
CA GLY A 118 -8.34 10.27 15.28
C GLY A 118 -7.86 8.82 15.14
N ASP A 119 -8.00 7.97 16.17
CA ASP A 119 -7.70 6.55 16.06
C ASP A 119 -8.59 5.88 15.00
N VAL A 120 -8.05 4.85 14.35
CA VAL A 120 -8.73 4.13 13.27
C VAL A 120 -8.95 2.67 13.65
N ALA A 121 -10.12 2.16 13.31
CA ALA A 121 -10.48 0.75 13.49
C ALA A 121 -11.36 0.29 12.33
N THR A 122 -11.33 -1.01 12.02
CA THR A 122 -12.27 -1.62 11.09
C THR A 122 -13.46 -2.21 11.82
N ASN A 123 -14.65 -2.08 11.24
CA ASN A 123 -15.84 -2.79 11.70
C ASN A 123 -16.65 -3.23 10.46
N GLU A 124 -16.99 -4.52 10.40
CA GLU A 124 -17.73 -5.12 9.27
C GLU A 124 -17.08 -4.85 7.89
N GLY A 125 -15.74 -4.87 7.84
CA GLY A 125 -14.98 -4.64 6.60
C GLY A 125 -14.78 -3.17 6.20
N GLU A 126 -15.38 -2.24 6.94
CA GLU A 126 -15.32 -0.80 6.68
C GLU A 126 -14.37 -0.10 7.65
N VAL A 127 -13.73 0.99 7.20
CA VAL A 127 -12.75 1.75 8.00
C VAL A 127 -13.42 2.96 8.64
N TYR A 128 -13.19 3.16 9.94
CA TYR A 128 -13.75 4.26 10.70
C TYR A 128 -12.69 5.04 11.49
N ARG A 129 -12.95 6.33 11.73
CA ARG A 129 -12.16 7.23 12.59
C ARG A 129 -12.92 7.60 13.85
N ALA A 130 -12.29 7.49 15.02
CA ALA A 130 -12.88 7.92 16.28
C ALA A 130 -13.07 9.45 16.32
N LYS A 131 -14.26 9.89 16.75
CA LYS A 131 -14.67 11.31 16.81
C LYS A 131 -14.39 11.97 18.15
N GLU A 132 -14.15 11.15 19.16
CA GLU A 132 -14.01 11.59 20.54
C GLU A 132 -13.03 10.69 21.28
N ASP A 133 -12.58 11.16 22.43
CA ASP A 133 -11.65 10.43 23.27
C ASP A 133 -12.34 9.34 24.09
N SER A 134 -11.53 8.35 24.50
CA SER A 134 -11.95 7.31 25.46
C SER A 134 -13.17 6.47 25.03
N ILE A 135 -13.29 6.16 23.74
CA ILE A 135 -14.29 5.19 23.27
C ILE A 135 -13.88 3.79 23.72
N THR A 136 -14.76 3.09 24.44
CA THR A 136 -14.54 1.71 24.91
C THR A 136 -15.86 0.95 24.97
N GLY A 137 -15.82 -0.38 25.09
CA GLY A 137 -17.00 -1.23 25.22
C GLY A 137 -17.64 -1.60 23.88
N ALA A 138 -18.96 -1.67 23.82
CA ALA A 138 -19.67 -2.06 22.60
C ALA A 138 -19.56 -0.97 21.51
N TRP A 139 -19.55 -1.39 20.25
CA TRP A 139 -19.52 -0.49 19.11
C TRP A 139 -20.69 0.49 19.16
N ASN A 140 -20.40 1.78 18.97
CA ASN A 140 -21.40 2.83 18.86
C ASN A 140 -21.07 3.71 17.65
N ALA A 141 -21.73 3.47 16.52
CA ALA A 141 -21.47 4.13 15.24
C ALA A 141 -21.52 5.68 15.32
N ALA A 142 -22.26 6.27 16.25
CA ALA A 142 -22.34 7.73 16.39
C ALA A 142 -21.00 8.37 16.81
N LYS A 143 -20.10 7.59 17.41
CA LYS A 143 -18.77 8.03 17.87
C LYS A 143 -17.69 7.89 16.81
N TRP A 144 -18.05 7.48 15.59
CA TRP A 144 -17.13 7.14 14.52
C TRP A 144 -17.53 7.81 13.20
N ASP A 145 -16.56 8.30 12.46
CA ASP A 145 -16.75 8.78 11.09
C ASP A 145 -16.24 7.70 10.12
N LYS A 146 -17.08 7.26 9.17
CA LYS A 146 -16.66 6.32 8.12
C LYS A 146 -15.65 7.01 7.19
N ILE A 147 -14.51 6.35 6.94
CA ILE A 147 -13.41 6.86 6.09
C ILE A 147 -13.37 6.12 4.75
N SER A 148 -13.76 4.84 4.71
CA SER A 148 -13.82 4.09 3.45
C SER A 148 -14.93 4.63 2.54
N ALA A 149 -14.58 4.78 1.26
CA ALA A 149 -15.51 5.04 0.16
C ALA A 149 -16.24 3.75 -0.23
#